data_AF-A0A075NZ98-F1
#
_entry.id   AF-A0A075NZ98-F1
#
_cell.length_a   1.000
_cell.length_b   1.000
_cell.length_c   1.000
_cell.angle_alpha   90.00
_cell.angle_beta   90.00
_cell.angle_gamma   90.00
#
_symmetry.space_group_name_H-M   'P 1'
#
loop_
_entity.id
_entity.type
_entity.pdbx_description
1 polymer ?
#
loop_
_entity_poly.entity_id
_entity_poly.type
_entity_poly.pdbx_seq_one_letter_code
_entity_poly.pdbx_strand_id
1 'polypeptide(L)'
;MGCVTSFLILAHVLSPLSGVLGVMMRILTFVVVMATFCSFNAYAVKARSCEILEVEYIKLQLQNGNLIQKNISDREFKRGTFGIAEMCELRSELVSDGLAFTLFRPKGESSNYILVHNGLDGSFKLYGPFIGIYT
;
A
#
# COMPACT_ATOMS: atom_id res chain seq x y z
N MET A 1 46.04 -59.01 -18.26
CA MET A 1 46.14 -57.53 -18.27
C MET A 1 45.00 -56.99 -19.12
N GLY A 2 43.99 -56.32 -18.54
CA GLY A 2 42.86 -55.84 -19.35
C GLY A 2 41.63 -55.29 -18.60
N CYS A 3 41.78 -54.55 -17.49
CA CYS A 3 40.61 -53.99 -16.78
C CYS A 3 40.75 -52.52 -16.31
N VAL A 4 41.83 -51.80 -16.61
CA VAL A 4 42.08 -50.49 -15.95
C VAL A 4 41.89 -49.27 -16.88
N THR A 5 41.63 -49.45 -18.17
CA THR A 5 41.52 -48.32 -19.12
C THR A 5 40.09 -47.92 -19.50
N SER A 6 39.05 -48.66 -19.07
CA SER A 6 37.66 -48.38 -19.48
C SER A 6 36.91 -47.44 -18.52
N PHE A 7 37.32 -47.33 -17.25
CA PHE A 7 36.65 -46.48 -16.27
C PHE A 7 37.08 -45.00 -16.32
N LEU A 8 38.26 -44.69 -16.85
CA LEU A 8 38.79 -43.31 -16.92
C LEU A 8 38.15 -42.46 -18.03
N ILE A 9 37.61 -43.09 -19.08
CA ILE A 9 36.96 -42.37 -20.18
C ILE A 9 35.52 -41.99 -19.82
N LEU A 10 34.84 -42.77 -18.95
CA LEU A 10 33.47 -42.47 -18.53
C LEU A 10 33.37 -41.30 -17.55
N ALA A 11 34.38 -41.10 -16.69
CA ALA A 11 34.42 -39.99 -15.74
C ALA A 11 34.65 -38.62 -16.40
N HIS A 12 35.47 -38.56 -17.46
CA HIS A 12 35.76 -37.31 -18.16
C HIS A 12 34.64 -36.85 -19.11
N VAL A 13 33.78 -37.75 -19.59
CA VAL A 13 32.67 -37.41 -20.51
C VAL A 13 31.38 -37.00 -19.76
N LEU A 14 31.20 -37.44 -18.51
CA LEU A 14 30.03 -37.08 -17.68
C LEU A 14 30.23 -35.83 -16.80
N SER A 15 31.47 -35.39 -16.61
CA SER A 15 31.81 -34.19 -15.84
C SER A 15 31.23 -32.86 -16.38
N PRO A 16 31.15 -32.60 -17.70
CA PRO A 16 30.56 -31.35 -18.20
C PRO A 16 29.02 -31.37 -18.12
N LEU A 17 28.38 -32.54 -18.13
CA LEU A 17 26.92 -32.64 -18.07
C LEU A 17 26.38 -32.30 -16.67
N SER A 18 27.08 -32.72 -15.61
CA SER A 18 26.69 -32.44 -14.21
C SER A 18 26.84 -30.96 -13.84
N GLY A 19 27.88 -30.29 -14.34
CA GLY A 19 28.08 -28.85 -14.15
C GLY A 19 27.00 -28.03 -14.85
N VAL A 20 26.65 -28.38 -16.09
CA VAL A 20 25.61 -27.68 -16.86
C VAL A 20 24.21 -27.90 -16.25
N LEU A 21 23.90 -29.12 -15.78
CA LEU A 21 22.61 -29.41 -15.11
C LEU A 21 22.48 -28.64 -13.78
N GLY A 22 23.55 -28.58 -12.99
CA GLY A 22 23.58 -27.84 -11.71
C GLY A 22 23.47 -26.33 -11.89
N VAL A 23 24.07 -25.79 -12.96
CA VAL A 23 23.93 -24.38 -13.35
C VAL A 23 22.51 -24.09 -13.86
N MET A 24 21.93 -24.97 -14.67
CA MET A 24 20.54 -24.87 -15.14
C MET A 24 19.54 -24.86 -13.97
N MET A 25 19.71 -25.74 -12.99
CA MET A 25 18.85 -25.82 -11.80
C MET A 25 18.91 -24.52 -10.98
N ARG A 26 20.11 -23.96 -10.80
CA ARG A 26 20.30 -22.68 -10.09
C ARG A 26 19.64 -21.53 -10.84
N ILE A 27 19.84 -21.42 -12.15
CA ILE A 27 19.21 -20.39 -12.99
C ILE A 27 17.69 -20.49 -12.92
N LEU A 28 17.12 -21.70 -12.97
CA LEU A 28 15.68 -21.91 -12.84
C LEU A 28 15.15 -21.42 -11.49
N THR A 29 15.91 -21.66 -10.42
CA THR A 29 15.53 -21.21 -9.07
C THR A 29 15.52 -19.69 -8.96
N PHE A 30 16.52 -19.00 -9.55
CA PHE A 30 16.56 -17.53 -9.61
C PHE A 30 15.39 -16.95 -10.43
N VAL A 31 15.02 -17.60 -11.54
CA VAL A 31 13.89 -17.18 -12.38
C VAL A 31 12.56 -17.32 -11.64
N VAL A 32 12.35 -18.43 -10.92
CA VAL A 32 11.13 -18.64 -10.11
C VAL A 32 11.03 -17.60 -9.00
N VAL A 33 12.13 -17.32 -8.30
CA VAL A 33 12.16 -16.30 -7.24
C VAL A 33 11.88 -14.91 -7.81
N MET A 34 12.51 -14.51 -8.92
CA MET A 34 12.24 -13.22 -9.56
C MET A 34 10.80 -13.11 -10.07
N ALA A 35 10.24 -14.17 -10.65
CA ALA A 35 8.85 -14.19 -11.10
C ALA A 35 7.86 -14.00 -9.93
N THR A 36 8.16 -14.55 -8.74
CA THR A 36 7.32 -14.34 -7.55
C THR A 36 7.38 -12.91 -6.99
N PHE A 37 8.43 -12.13 -7.25
CA PHE A 37 8.54 -10.74 -6.80
C PHE A 37 7.89 -9.72 -7.75
N CYS A 38 7.55 -10.11 -8.99
CA CYS A 38 7.02 -9.18 -10.01
C CYS A 38 5.52 -8.84 -9.88
N SER A 39 4.79 -9.40 -8.90
CA SER A 39 3.32 -9.26 -8.86
C SER A 39 2.80 -8.13 -7.95
N PHE A 40 3.65 -7.29 -7.38
CA PHE A 40 3.20 -6.19 -6.53
C PHE A 40 2.88 -4.94 -7.35
N ASN A 41 1.60 -4.75 -7.66
CA ASN A 41 1.11 -3.45 -8.15
C ASN A 41 1.21 -2.42 -7.03
N ALA A 42 2.27 -1.61 -7.04
CA ALA A 42 2.41 -0.46 -6.15
C ALA A 42 1.64 0.73 -6.74
N TYR A 43 0.53 1.10 -6.10
CA TYR A 43 -0.22 2.31 -6.45
C TYR A 43 0.20 3.46 -5.54
N ALA A 44 0.84 4.48 -6.11
CA ALA A 44 1.12 5.72 -5.41
C ALA A 44 -0.08 6.67 -5.54
N VAL A 45 -0.82 6.87 -4.43
CA VAL A 45 -1.87 7.90 -4.36
C VAL A 45 -1.25 9.17 -3.80
N LYS A 46 -1.29 10.25 -4.57
CA LYS A 46 -0.76 11.56 -4.17
C LYS A 46 -1.78 12.29 -3.31
N ALA A 47 -1.66 12.17 -1.99
CA ALA A 47 -2.34 13.08 -1.07
C ALA A 47 -1.57 14.41 -1.01
N ARG A 48 -2.27 15.54 -1.10
CA ARG A 48 -1.66 16.86 -0.85
C ARG A 48 -1.72 17.21 0.63
N SER A 49 -0.92 18.16 1.08
CA SER A 49 -1.13 18.76 2.41
C SER A 49 -2.47 19.50 2.41
N CYS A 50 -3.21 19.39 3.51
CA CYS A 50 -4.41 20.20 3.71
C CYS A 50 -4.05 21.70 3.82
N GLU A 51 -4.90 22.54 3.22
CA GLU A 51 -4.84 24.00 3.34
C GLU A 51 -5.53 24.47 4.63
N ILE A 52 -5.33 25.74 5.01
CA ILE A 52 -5.82 26.29 6.29
C ILE A 52 -7.32 26.07 6.48
N LEU A 53 -8.13 26.32 5.44
CA LEU A 53 -9.59 26.14 5.48
C LEU A 53 -10.00 24.67 5.74
N GLU A 54 -9.24 23.73 5.19
CA GLU A 54 -9.48 22.29 5.38
C GLU A 54 -9.10 21.84 6.78
N VAL A 55 -7.99 22.40 7.30
CA VAL A 55 -7.57 22.15 8.67
C VAL A 55 -8.63 22.67 9.64
N GLU A 56 -9.15 23.88 9.43
CA GLU A 56 -10.23 24.45 10.24
C GLU A 56 -11.51 23.61 10.15
N TYR A 57 -11.86 23.13 8.96
CA TYR A 57 -13.00 22.25 8.77
C TYR A 57 -12.87 20.95 9.58
N ILE A 58 -11.72 20.27 9.51
CA ILE A 58 -11.47 19.04 10.28
C ILE A 58 -11.54 19.32 11.78
N LYS A 59 -10.93 20.42 12.24
CA LYS A 59 -10.97 20.85 13.64
C LYS A 59 -12.40 21.11 14.12
N LEU A 60 -13.22 21.77 13.29
CA LEU A 60 -14.62 22.02 13.59
C LEU A 60 -15.41 20.72 13.77
N GLN A 61 -15.22 19.74 12.87
CA GLN A 61 -15.89 18.44 12.99
C GLN A 61 -15.44 17.68 14.26
N LEU A 62 -14.16 17.79 14.62
CA LEU A 62 -13.63 17.22 15.86
C LEU A 62 -14.25 17.91 17.10
N GLN A 63 -14.25 19.24 17.14
CA GLN A 63 -14.79 20.03 18.26
C GLN A 63 -16.30 19.87 18.43
N ASN A 64 -17.04 19.71 17.34
CA ASN A 64 -18.48 19.45 17.37
C ASN A 64 -18.82 18.02 17.82
N GLY A 65 -17.81 17.16 18.06
CA GLY A 65 -18.03 15.77 18.44
C GLY A 65 -18.62 14.93 17.32
N ASN A 66 -18.41 15.31 16.05
CA ASN A 66 -18.97 14.59 14.91
C ASN A 66 -18.14 13.37 14.51
N LEU A 67 -16.92 13.22 15.03
CA LEU A 67 -16.05 12.05 14.80
C LEU A 67 -16.32 10.92 15.81
N ILE A 68 -17.61 10.57 15.98
CA ILE A 68 -18.09 9.54 16.90
C ILE A 68 -18.63 8.32 16.15
N GLN A 69 -18.83 7.21 16.87
CA GLN A 69 -19.24 5.92 16.29
C GLN A 69 -20.53 5.99 15.47
N LYS A 70 -21.46 6.89 15.83
CA LYS A 70 -22.72 7.11 15.09
C LYS A 70 -22.51 7.60 13.65
N ASN A 71 -21.42 8.33 13.40
CA ASN A 71 -21.14 8.94 12.10
C ASN A 71 -20.08 8.14 11.31
N ILE A 72 -19.77 6.91 11.75
CA ILE A 72 -18.88 6.03 10.99
C ILE A 72 -19.60 5.64 9.70
N SER A 73 -18.88 5.80 8.59
CA SER A 73 -19.36 5.40 7.27
C SER A 73 -18.83 4.01 6.94
N ASP A 74 -19.71 3.15 6.42
CA ASP A 74 -19.34 1.84 5.86
C ASP A 74 -18.75 1.96 4.44
N ARG A 75 -18.57 3.19 3.94
CA ARG A 75 -18.08 3.42 2.59
C ARG A 75 -16.60 3.04 2.49
N GLU A 76 -16.28 2.15 1.58
CA GLU A 76 -14.88 1.84 1.27
C GLU A 76 -14.33 2.78 0.19
N PHE A 77 -13.42 3.68 0.58
CA PHE A 77 -12.58 4.39 -0.38
C PHE A 77 -11.39 3.52 -0.75
N LYS A 78 -11.51 2.76 -1.85
CA LYS A 78 -10.38 1.97 -2.37
C LYS A 78 -9.27 2.93 -2.81
N ARG A 79 -8.09 2.78 -2.21
CA ARG A 79 -6.89 3.56 -2.54
C ARG A 79 -6.56 3.34 -4.02
N GLY A 80 -6.80 4.34 -4.87
CA GLY A 80 -6.61 4.26 -6.33
C GLY A 80 -7.87 4.23 -7.19
N THR A 81 -9.08 4.27 -6.62
CA THR A 81 -10.30 4.41 -7.43
C THR A 81 -10.48 5.83 -7.97
N PHE A 82 -10.78 5.93 -9.27
CA PHE A 82 -11.05 7.13 -10.09
C PHE A 82 -12.23 8.03 -9.62
N GLY A 83 -12.71 7.87 -8.39
CA GLY A 83 -13.87 8.58 -7.83
C GLY A 83 -13.53 9.66 -6.80
N ILE A 84 -12.25 9.92 -6.49
CA ILE A 84 -11.83 10.92 -5.51
C ILE A 84 -11.34 12.15 -6.28
N ALA A 85 -12.04 13.28 -6.15
CA ALA A 85 -11.64 14.54 -6.79
C ALA A 85 -10.47 15.17 -6.03
N GLU A 86 -10.56 15.18 -4.70
CA GLU A 86 -9.56 15.81 -3.85
C GLU A 86 -9.33 14.95 -2.60
N MET A 87 -8.05 14.79 -2.25
CA MET A 87 -7.60 14.14 -1.05
C MET A 87 -6.50 15.01 -0.43
N CYS A 88 -6.75 15.49 0.78
CA CYS A 88 -5.75 16.19 1.57
C CYS A 88 -5.47 15.43 2.86
N GLU A 89 -4.22 15.42 3.28
CA GLU A 89 -3.77 14.83 4.54
C GLU A 89 -3.31 15.94 5.47
N LEU A 90 -3.87 15.97 6.68
CA LEU A 90 -3.43 16.84 7.76
C LEU A 90 -2.35 16.12 8.55
N ARG A 91 -1.10 16.43 8.24
CA ARG A 91 0.09 16.07 9.01
C ARG A 91 0.53 17.29 9.80
N SER A 92 -0.03 17.52 10.97
CA SER A 92 0.40 18.62 11.85
C SER A 92 0.84 18.05 13.20
N GLU A 93 1.86 18.65 13.81
CA GLU A 93 2.24 18.45 15.22
C GLU A 93 1.06 18.65 16.20
N LEU A 94 0.03 19.40 15.79
CA LEU A 94 -1.22 19.57 16.54
C LEU A 94 -1.99 18.27 16.73
N VAL A 95 -1.72 17.25 15.92
CA VAL A 95 -2.26 15.90 16.12
C VAL A 95 -1.30 15.12 17.03
N SER A 96 -1.18 15.61 18.26
CA SER A 96 -0.18 15.20 19.25
C SER A 96 -0.29 13.74 19.71
N ASP A 97 -1.35 13.03 19.32
CA ASP A 97 -1.70 11.71 19.86
C ASP A 97 -1.39 10.55 18.89
N GLY A 98 -0.63 10.83 17.82
CA GLY A 98 -0.33 9.84 16.78
C GLY A 98 -1.50 9.57 15.84
N LEU A 99 -2.55 10.40 15.87
CA LEU A 99 -3.60 10.35 14.86
C LEU A 99 -3.16 11.05 13.57
N ALA A 100 -3.73 10.67 12.44
CA ALA A 100 -3.60 11.35 11.16
C ALA A 100 -4.98 11.51 10.55
N PHE A 101 -5.27 12.69 10.02
CA PHE A 101 -6.57 12.99 9.41
C PHE A 101 -6.42 13.12 7.91
N THR A 102 -7.29 12.46 7.16
CA THR A 102 -7.39 12.62 5.71
C THR A 102 -8.80 13.07 5.35
N LEU A 103 -8.91 14.16 4.61
CA LEU A 103 -10.17 14.65 4.06
C LEU A 103 -10.33 14.10 2.64
N PHE A 104 -11.49 13.48 2.40
CA PHE A 104 -11.89 12.95 1.10
C PHE A 104 -13.05 13.75 0.54
N ARG A 105 -12.90 14.16 -0.72
CA ARG A 105 -13.96 14.74 -1.52
C ARG A 105 -14.19 13.90 -2.78
N PRO A 106 -15.26 13.08 -2.81
CA PRO A 106 -15.60 12.30 -3.99
C PRO A 106 -15.99 13.21 -5.15
N LYS A 107 -15.61 12.82 -6.36
CA LYS A 107 -15.92 13.59 -7.57
C LYS A 107 -17.43 13.52 -7.85
N GLY A 108 -18.06 14.69 -7.96
CA GLY A 108 -19.49 14.81 -8.21
C GLY A 108 -20.37 14.75 -6.97
N GLU A 109 -19.78 14.71 -5.77
CA GLU A 109 -20.52 14.76 -4.50
C GLU A 109 -20.25 16.08 -3.77
N SER A 110 -21.28 16.59 -3.08
CA SER A 110 -21.18 17.72 -2.13
C SER A 110 -20.88 17.27 -0.70
N SER A 111 -20.66 15.97 -0.50
CA SER A 111 -20.37 15.38 0.80
C SER A 111 -18.87 15.16 0.98
N ASN A 112 -18.39 15.47 2.18
CA ASN A 112 -17.01 15.24 2.57
C ASN A 112 -16.95 14.09 3.57
N TYR A 113 -15.81 13.41 3.60
CA TYR A 113 -15.54 12.33 4.54
C TYR A 113 -14.20 12.58 5.19
N ILE A 114 -14.09 12.23 6.48
CA ILE A 114 -12.85 12.37 7.24
C ILE A 114 -12.43 10.98 7.66
N LEU A 115 -11.27 10.54 7.19
CA LEU A 115 -10.63 9.34 7.68
C LEU A 115 -9.68 9.71 8.81
N VAL A 116 -9.86 9.07 9.95
CA VAL A 116 -8.95 9.16 11.08
C VAL A 116 -8.14 7.87 11.10
N HIS A 117 -6.83 7.99 10.92
CA HIS A 117 -5.89 6.91 11.06
C HIS A 117 -5.19 7.03 12.41
N ASN A 118 -5.15 5.95 13.17
CA ASN A 118 -4.39 5.86 14.41
C ASN A 118 -3.02 5.28 14.11
N GLY A 119 -1.97 6.08 14.26
CA GLY A 119 -0.59 5.68 14.05
C GLY A 119 -0.03 4.73 15.11
N LEU A 120 -0.69 4.61 16.26
CA LEU A 120 -0.24 3.71 17.35
C LEU A 120 -0.58 2.25 17.07
N ASP A 121 -1.78 1.97 16.56
CA ASP A 121 -2.27 0.62 16.29
C ASP A 121 -2.51 0.33 14.79
N GLY A 122 -2.38 1.34 13.92
CA GLY A 122 -2.63 1.25 12.49
C GLY A 122 -4.12 1.15 12.11
N SER A 123 -5.03 1.27 13.08
CA SER A 123 -6.46 1.25 12.82
C SER A 123 -6.91 2.52 12.11
N PHE A 124 -8.00 2.45 11.36
CA PHE A 124 -8.59 3.62 10.74
C PHE A 124 -10.11 3.57 10.80
N LYS A 125 -10.72 4.76 10.88
CA LYS A 125 -12.17 4.94 10.85
C LYS A 125 -12.53 6.06 9.91
N LEU A 126 -13.51 5.80 9.06
CA LEU A 126 -14.05 6.79 8.14
C LEU A 126 -15.32 7.39 8.72
N TYR A 127 -15.40 8.71 8.75
CA TYR A 127 -16.54 9.45 9.27
C TYR A 127 -17.20 10.28 8.17
N GLY A 128 -18.53 10.39 8.24
CA GLY A 128 -19.36 11.12 7.29
C GLY A 128 -20.56 10.28 6.83
N PRO A 129 -21.30 10.74 5.81
CA PRO A 129 -21.05 11.94 5.02
C PRO A 129 -21.31 13.23 5.81
N PHE A 130 -20.43 14.23 5.63
CA PHE A 130 -20.66 15.58 6.14
C PHE A 130 -21.10 16.50 5.00
N ILE A 131 -22.24 17.16 5.18
CA ILE A 131 -22.77 18.12 4.22
C ILE A 131 -22.12 19.48 4.52
N GLY A 132 -21.45 20.06 3.53
CA GLY A 132 -20.89 21.40 3.64
C GLY A 132 -19.72 21.62 2.70
N ILE A 133 -19.61 22.84 2.18
CA ILE A 133 -18.43 23.28 1.43
C ILE A 133 -17.62 24.14 2.40
N TYR A 134 -16.34 23.85 2.56
CA TYR A 134 -15.40 24.81 3.13
C TYR A 134 -14.96 25.69 1.95
N THR A 135 -15.41 26.94 1.95
CA THR A 135 -15.03 27.99 0.97
C THR A 135 -14.03 28.93 1.59
#